data_AF-A0A151SK30-F1
#
_entry.id   AF-A0A151SK30-F1
#
_cell.length_a   1.000
_cell.length_b   1.000
_cell.length_c   1.000
_cell.angle_alpha   90.00
_cell.angle_beta   90.00
_cell.angle_gamma   90.00
#
_symmetry.space_group_name_H-M   'P 1'
#
loop_
_entity.id
_entity.type
_entity.pdbx_description
1 polymer ?
#
loop_
_entity_poly.entity_id
_entity_poly.type
_entity_poly.pdbx_seq_one_letter_code
_entity_poly.pdbx_strand_id
1 'polypeptide(L)'
;MAASDPNKLISKADKLTRLSLTRWNADWKSATVLYEQAANGFRVARDYVNAKIAYEKASKGQEMLASPWDAAKHLESAAALAKDLSNWQEVGDFYRRASELYMECGRPQPASDALAKGARALEDSMSEEAIQLYTDACTILEDDGREQMAFDLYRAATNVYIKLEKYTDAASFMLRLGLAADKCNASNSQCKAYLSAIIIYLYAHDFKQAQQCYNDCYQIDAFVRSDQNRCASKLLAAYSDGDVEEIKRIAQSSTISNLDHVVSDLVYVIFGEVTDLYFYTLIKITRESYR
;
A
#
# COMPACT_ATOMS: atom_id res chain seq x y z
N MET A 1 -21.73 -34.66 -12.41
CA MET A 1 -22.17 -34.05 -13.69
C MET A 1 -20.91 -33.71 -14.46
N ALA A 2 -20.76 -34.16 -15.70
CA ALA A 2 -19.62 -33.75 -16.52
C ALA A 2 -19.66 -32.22 -16.68
N ALA A 3 -18.61 -31.53 -16.23
CA ALA A 3 -18.51 -30.09 -16.42
C ALA A 3 -18.59 -29.80 -17.93
N SER A 4 -19.49 -28.90 -18.33
CA SER A 4 -19.63 -28.50 -19.73
C SER A 4 -18.32 -27.88 -20.20
N ASP A 5 -17.84 -28.26 -21.39
CA ASP A 5 -16.58 -27.80 -21.96
C ASP A 5 -16.51 -26.25 -22.00
N PRO A 6 -15.56 -25.62 -21.27
CA PRO A 6 -15.47 -24.16 -21.17
C PRO A 6 -15.36 -23.46 -22.53
N ASN A 7 -14.69 -24.07 -23.52
CA ASN A 7 -14.57 -23.49 -24.86
C ASN A 7 -15.91 -23.41 -25.59
N LYS A 8 -16.77 -24.42 -25.38
CA LYS A 8 -18.13 -24.42 -25.93
C LYS A 8 -19.01 -23.38 -25.25
N LEU A 9 -18.82 -23.16 -23.95
CA LEU A 9 -19.53 -22.11 -23.21
C LEU A 9 -19.15 -20.72 -23.72
N ILE A 10 -17.86 -20.43 -23.92
CA ILE A 10 -17.40 -19.16 -24.54
C ILE A 10 -17.99 -18.98 -25.93
N SER A 11 -17.89 -20.00 -26.79
CA SER A 11 -18.41 -19.93 -28.16
C SER A 11 -19.91 -19.68 -28.20
N LYS A 12 -20.67 -20.23 -27.24
CA LYS A 12 -22.12 -20.01 -27.12
C LYS A 12 -22.40 -18.59 -26.62
N ALA A 13 -21.66 -18.11 -25.62
CA ALA A 13 -21.79 -16.76 -25.10
C ALA A 13 -21.46 -15.68 -26.16
N ASP A 14 -20.36 -15.85 -26.91
CA ASP A 14 -19.95 -14.94 -27.99
C ASP A 14 -21.00 -14.87 -29.11
N LYS A 15 -21.68 -15.98 -29.40
CA LYS A 15 -22.82 -15.95 -30.33
C LYS A 15 -23.94 -15.08 -29.81
N LEU A 16 -24.28 -15.17 -28.51
CA LEU A 16 -25.37 -14.42 -27.88
C LEU A 16 -25.13 -12.91 -27.86
N THR A 17 -23.87 -12.48 -27.79
CA THR A 17 -23.49 -11.05 -27.78
C THR A 17 -23.33 -10.48 -29.18
N ARG A 18 -23.11 -11.32 -30.20
CA ARG A 18 -22.99 -10.88 -31.59
C ARG A 18 -24.35 -10.68 -32.27
N LEU A 19 -24.53 -9.50 -32.87
CA LEU A 19 -25.67 -9.22 -33.74
C LEU A 19 -25.59 -10.02 -35.04
N SER A 20 -26.74 -10.44 -35.55
CA SER A 20 -26.86 -11.16 -36.83
C SER A 20 -28.18 -10.82 -37.52
N LEU A 21 -28.34 -11.24 -38.77
CA LEU A 21 -29.58 -11.01 -39.55
C LEU A 21 -30.84 -11.50 -38.82
N THR A 22 -30.72 -12.49 -37.92
CA THR A 22 -31.84 -13.03 -37.12
C THR A 22 -31.78 -12.64 -35.64
N ARG A 23 -30.77 -11.88 -35.19
CA ARG A 23 -30.61 -11.43 -33.79
C ARG A 23 -30.18 -9.96 -33.76
N TRP A 24 -31.15 -9.09 -33.53
CA TRP A 24 -30.96 -7.64 -33.59
C TRP A 24 -30.63 -7.03 -32.22
N ASN A 25 -30.77 -7.81 -31.15
CA ASN A 25 -30.37 -7.43 -29.79
C ASN A 25 -29.42 -8.48 -29.20
N ALA A 26 -28.39 -8.02 -28.50
CA ALA A 26 -27.47 -8.89 -27.77
C ALA A 26 -28.12 -9.40 -26.48
N ASP A 27 -28.05 -10.71 -26.23
CA ASP A 27 -28.52 -11.33 -24.99
C ASP A 27 -27.38 -11.38 -23.96
N TRP A 28 -27.07 -10.21 -23.39
CA TRP A 28 -26.01 -10.07 -22.38
C TRP A 28 -26.33 -10.87 -21.11
N LYS A 29 -27.60 -10.97 -20.71
CA LYS A 29 -28.00 -11.70 -19.51
C LYS A 29 -27.59 -13.17 -19.58
N SER A 30 -27.92 -13.84 -20.68
CA SER A 30 -27.55 -15.24 -20.86
C SER A 30 -26.05 -15.40 -21.15
N ALA A 31 -25.44 -14.47 -21.87
CA ALA A 31 -24.02 -14.52 -22.19
C ALA A 31 -23.13 -14.40 -20.94
N THR A 32 -23.42 -13.46 -20.04
CA THR A 32 -22.66 -13.22 -18.80
C THR A 32 -22.58 -14.47 -17.94
N VAL A 33 -23.70 -15.16 -17.73
CA VAL A 33 -23.74 -16.42 -16.96
C VAL A 33 -22.86 -17.50 -17.61
N LEU A 34 -22.85 -17.58 -18.94
CA LEU A 34 -22.02 -18.54 -19.66
C LEU A 34 -20.53 -18.18 -19.59
N TYR A 35 -20.18 -16.89 -19.65
CA TYR A 35 -18.80 -16.43 -19.45
C TYR A 35 -18.29 -16.77 -18.06
N GLU A 36 -19.09 -16.53 -17.02
CA GLU A 36 -18.73 -16.86 -15.63
C GLU A 36 -18.56 -18.38 -15.42
N GLN A 37 -19.46 -19.19 -15.98
CA GLN A 37 -19.33 -20.65 -15.93
C GLN A 37 -18.07 -21.13 -16.66
N ALA A 38 -17.76 -20.55 -17.82
CA ALA A 38 -16.54 -20.86 -18.56
C ALA A 38 -15.29 -20.46 -17.77
N ALA A 39 -15.27 -19.27 -17.16
CA ALA A 39 -14.16 -18.78 -16.34
C ALA A 39 -13.85 -19.73 -15.19
N ASN A 40 -14.89 -20.19 -14.47
CA ASN A 40 -14.76 -21.18 -13.41
C ASN A 40 -14.24 -22.52 -13.94
N GLY A 41 -14.72 -22.98 -15.09
CA GLY A 41 -14.26 -24.21 -15.72
C GLY A 41 -12.78 -24.16 -16.14
N PHE A 42 -12.35 -23.06 -16.76
CA PHE A 42 -10.93 -22.84 -17.10
C PHE A 42 -10.06 -22.75 -15.85
N ARG A 43 -10.52 -22.09 -14.79
CA ARG A 43 -9.81 -22.00 -13.52
C ARG A 43 -9.58 -23.38 -12.89
N VAL A 44 -10.60 -24.25 -12.89
CA VAL A 44 -10.47 -25.64 -12.42
C VAL A 44 -9.48 -26.43 -13.28
N ALA A 45 -9.46 -26.18 -14.59
CA ALA A 45 -8.50 -26.77 -15.52
C ALA A 45 -7.09 -26.14 -15.46
N ARG A 46 -6.87 -25.13 -14.60
CA ARG A 46 -5.63 -24.34 -14.49
C ARG A 46 -5.24 -23.59 -15.78
N ASP A 47 -6.20 -23.35 -16.66
CA ASP A 47 -6.02 -22.50 -17.83
C ASP A 47 -6.34 -21.05 -17.43
N TYR A 48 -5.40 -20.42 -16.71
CA TYR A 48 -5.61 -19.09 -16.14
C TYR A 48 -5.73 -18.00 -17.20
N VAL A 49 -5.11 -18.18 -18.37
CA VAL A 49 -5.22 -17.21 -19.48
C VAL A 49 -6.66 -17.14 -19.96
N ASN A 50 -7.28 -18.28 -20.27
CA ASN A 50 -8.67 -18.29 -20.73
C ASN A 50 -9.66 -17.99 -19.61
N ALA A 51 -9.37 -18.38 -18.36
CA ALA A 51 -10.19 -18.01 -17.21
C ALA A 51 -10.25 -16.48 -17.01
N LYS A 52 -9.10 -15.80 -17.13
CA LYS A 52 -8.99 -14.33 -17.02
C LYS A 52 -9.84 -13.65 -18.10
N ILE A 53 -9.62 -14.00 -19.36
CA ILE A 53 -10.38 -13.45 -20.50
C ILE A 53 -11.88 -13.68 -20.34
N ALA A 54 -12.28 -14.85 -19.82
CA ALA A 54 -13.68 -15.15 -19.55
C ALA A 54 -14.28 -14.27 -18.45
N TYR A 55 -13.54 -13.97 -17.37
CA TYR A 55 -13.98 -13.00 -16.35
C TYR A 55 -14.05 -11.58 -16.89
N GLU A 56 -13.12 -11.15 -17.74
CA GLU A 56 -13.20 -9.83 -18.40
C GLU A 56 -14.46 -9.71 -19.25
N LYS A 57 -14.80 -10.76 -20.03
CA LYS A 57 -16.04 -10.81 -20.80
C LYS A 57 -17.28 -10.83 -19.90
N ALA A 58 -17.24 -11.54 -18.77
CA ALA A 58 -18.32 -11.54 -17.79
C ALA A 58 -18.51 -10.14 -17.17
N SER A 59 -17.42 -9.45 -16.82
CA SER A 59 -17.43 -8.08 -16.30
C SER A 59 -18.10 -7.12 -17.29
N LYS A 60 -17.66 -7.13 -18.55
CA LYS A 60 -18.29 -6.35 -19.63
C LYS A 60 -19.78 -6.67 -19.76
N GLY A 61 -20.14 -7.94 -19.64
CA GLY A 61 -21.53 -8.37 -19.67
C GLY A 61 -22.35 -7.78 -18.52
N GLN A 62 -21.80 -7.66 -17.31
CA GLN A 62 -22.44 -7.00 -16.18
C GLN A 62 -22.59 -5.48 -16.39
N GLU A 63 -21.58 -4.82 -16.98
CA GLU A 63 -21.69 -3.39 -17.35
C GLU A 63 -22.82 -3.15 -18.35
N MET A 64 -22.95 -4.02 -19.37
CA MET A 64 -24.05 -3.94 -20.34
C MET A 64 -25.43 -4.20 -19.73
N LEU A 65 -25.49 -4.84 -18.56
CA LEU A 65 -26.69 -5.06 -17.77
C LEU A 65 -26.91 -3.99 -16.69
N ALA A 66 -26.09 -2.94 -16.68
CA ALA A 66 -26.08 -1.89 -15.66
C ALA A 66 -25.90 -2.44 -14.23
N SER A 67 -25.04 -3.46 -14.07
CA SER A 67 -24.60 -3.98 -12.76
C SER A 67 -23.10 -3.71 -12.53
N PRO A 68 -22.70 -2.45 -12.25
CA PRO A 68 -21.30 -2.08 -12.02
C PRO A 68 -20.67 -2.82 -10.83
N TRP A 69 -21.45 -3.12 -9.79
CA TRP A 69 -20.98 -3.87 -8.62
C TRP A 69 -20.52 -5.30 -8.97
N ASP A 70 -21.29 -6.02 -9.77
CA ASP A 70 -20.91 -7.38 -10.18
C ASP A 70 -19.80 -7.35 -11.24
N ALA A 71 -19.78 -6.31 -12.08
CA ALA A 71 -18.67 -6.06 -13.01
C ALA A 71 -17.34 -5.90 -12.28
N ALA A 72 -17.31 -5.11 -11.20
CA ALA A 72 -16.12 -4.91 -10.37
C ALA A 72 -15.60 -6.22 -9.77
N LYS A 73 -16.49 -7.08 -9.24
CA LYS A 73 -16.13 -8.39 -8.69
C LYS A 73 -15.50 -9.32 -9.72
N HIS A 74 -16.00 -9.31 -10.97
CA HIS A 74 -15.38 -10.08 -12.04
C HIS A 74 -14.00 -9.53 -12.41
N LEU A 75 -13.78 -8.21 -12.35
CA LEU A 75 -12.45 -7.63 -12.56
C LEU A 75 -11.48 -7.99 -11.43
N GLU A 76 -11.90 -7.98 -10.17
CA GLU A 76 -11.06 -8.47 -9.06
C GLU A 76 -10.68 -9.95 -9.26
N SER A 77 -11.58 -10.76 -9.83
CA SER A 77 -11.30 -12.15 -10.17
C SER A 77 -10.31 -12.27 -11.34
N ALA A 78 -10.43 -11.41 -12.35
CA ALA A 78 -9.45 -11.32 -13.45
C ALA A 78 -8.08 -10.85 -12.96
N ALA A 79 -8.03 -9.88 -12.04
CA ALA A 79 -6.81 -9.37 -11.43
C ALA A 79 -6.06 -10.45 -10.64
N ALA A 80 -6.79 -11.28 -9.88
CA ALA A 80 -6.18 -12.41 -9.18
C ALA A 80 -5.51 -13.40 -10.15
N LEU A 81 -6.14 -13.68 -11.29
CA LEU A 81 -5.56 -14.56 -12.32
C LEU A 81 -4.41 -13.89 -13.09
N ALA A 82 -4.49 -12.59 -13.34
CA ALA A 82 -3.39 -11.82 -13.94
C ALA A 82 -2.15 -11.86 -13.04
N LYS A 83 -2.34 -11.78 -11.71
CA LYS A 83 -1.28 -11.96 -10.72
C LYS A 83 -0.64 -13.35 -10.82
N ASP A 84 -1.45 -14.41 -10.87
CA ASP A 84 -0.95 -15.79 -11.00
C ASP A 84 -0.17 -16.01 -12.32
N LEU A 85 -0.49 -15.23 -13.36
CA LEU A 85 0.21 -15.20 -14.64
C LEU A 85 1.42 -14.25 -14.65
N SER A 86 1.70 -13.53 -13.56
CA SER A 86 2.73 -12.47 -13.49
C SER A 86 2.53 -11.34 -14.50
N ASN A 87 1.29 -11.08 -14.93
CA ASN A 87 0.92 -9.94 -15.76
C ASN A 87 0.67 -8.71 -14.88
N TRP A 88 1.74 -8.17 -14.29
CA TRP A 88 1.66 -7.12 -13.26
C TRP A 88 0.93 -5.85 -13.71
N GLN A 89 1.13 -5.42 -14.97
CA GLN A 89 0.42 -4.27 -15.52
C GLN A 89 -1.10 -4.45 -15.48
N GLU A 90 -1.59 -5.61 -15.91
CA GLU A 90 -3.02 -5.90 -15.92
C GLU A 90 -3.60 -6.00 -14.51
N VAL A 91 -2.82 -6.43 -13.51
CA VAL A 91 -3.25 -6.43 -12.10
C VAL A 91 -3.64 -5.02 -11.67
N GLY A 92 -2.77 -4.04 -11.94
CA GLY A 92 -3.04 -2.63 -11.63
C GLY A 92 -4.27 -2.11 -12.38
N ASP A 93 -4.34 -2.36 -13.68
CA ASP A 93 -5.44 -1.90 -14.53
C ASP A 93 -6.80 -2.46 -14.09
N PHE A 94 -6.88 -3.76 -13.78
CA PHE A 94 -8.12 -4.39 -13.34
C PHE A 94 -8.58 -3.89 -11.97
N TYR A 95 -7.67 -3.71 -10.99
CA TYR A 95 -8.04 -3.18 -9.68
C TYR A 95 -8.44 -1.71 -9.73
N ARG A 96 -7.79 -0.90 -10.59
CA ARG A 96 -8.19 0.49 -10.83
C ARG A 96 -9.60 0.55 -11.42
N ARG A 97 -9.88 -0.24 -12.46
CA ARG A 97 -11.21 -0.30 -13.07
C ARG A 97 -12.28 -0.84 -12.11
N ALA A 98 -11.94 -1.82 -11.27
CA ALA A 98 -12.84 -2.30 -10.22
C ALA A 98 -13.17 -1.19 -9.20
N SER A 99 -12.17 -0.41 -8.80
CA SER A 99 -12.34 0.75 -7.91
C SER A 99 -13.29 1.80 -8.49
N GLU A 100 -13.10 2.17 -9.76
CA GLU A 100 -13.99 3.09 -10.47
C GLU A 100 -15.45 2.62 -10.45
N LEU A 101 -15.70 1.34 -10.75
CA LEU A 101 -17.04 0.76 -10.74
C LEU A 101 -17.66 0.73 -9.34
N TYR A 102 -16.86 0.49 -8.29
CA TYR A 102 -17.33 0.61 -6.91
C TYR A 102 -17.66 2.06 -6.54
N MET A 103 -16.90 3.05 -7.03
CA MET A 103 -17.22 4.46 -6.88
C MET A 103 -18.51 4.85 -7.60
N GLU A 104 -18.74 4.34 -8.81
CA GLU A 104 -20.01 4.53 -9.55
C GLU A 104 -21.22 4.00 -8.75
N CYS A 105 -21.02 2.96 -7.93
CA CYS A 105 -22.03 2.42 -7.02
C CYS A 105 -22.25 3.27 -5.74
N GLY A 106 -21.48 4.34 -5.53
CA GLY A 106 -21.46 5.07 -4.26
C GLY A 106 -20.93 4.22 -3.11
N ARG A 107 -19.89 3.43 -3.37
CA ARG A 107 -19.27 2.49 -2.42
C ARG A 107 -17.75 2.77 -2.30
N PRO A 108 -17.35 3.85 -1.61
CA PRO A 108 -15.95 4.27 -1.49
C PRO A 108 -15.07 3.28 -0.74
N GLN A 109 -15.57 2.65 0.32
CA GLN A 109 -14.78 1.64 1.04
C GLN A 109 -14.40 0.44 0.14
N PRO A 110 -15.34 -0.25 -0.55
CA PRO A 110 -14.98 -1.29 -1.53
C PRO A 110 -14.02 -0.82 -2.64
N ALA A 111 -14.13 0.43 -3.07
CA ALA A 111 -13.23 1.01 -4.06
C ALA A 111 -11.79 1.11 -3.52
N SER A 112 -11.62 1.68 -2.32
CA SER A 112 -10.33 1.72 -1.62
C SER A 112 -9.75 0.33 -1.35
N ASP A 113 -10.59 -0.62 -0.90
CA ASP A 113 -10.19 -2.00 -0.63
C ASP A 113 -9.66 -2.70 -1.90
N ALA A 114 -10.27 -2.44 -3.06
CA ALA A 114 -9.82 -2.97 -4.34
C ALA A 114 -8.42 -2.42 -4.72
N LEU A 115 -8.22 -1.11 -4.61
CA LEU A 115 -6.91 -0.49 -4.85
C LEU A 115 -5.84 -1.02 -3.89
N ALA A 116 -6.16 -1.16 -2.60
CA ALA A 116 -5.24 -1.70 -1.60
C ALA A 116 -4.87 -3.17 -1.88
N LYS A 117 -5.78 -3.99 -2.41
CA LYS A 117 -5.45 -5.35 -2.87
C LYS A 117 -4.50 -5.33 -4.08
N GLY A 118 -4.73 -4.43 -5.04
CA GLY A 118 -3.84 -4.22 -6.18
C GLY A 118 -2.46 -3.77 -5.74
N ALA A 119 -2.38 -2.77 -4.86
CA ALA A 119 -1.13 -2.26 -4.30
C ALA A 119 -0.30 -3.38 -3.66
N ARG A 120 -0.89 -4.16 -2.74
CA ARG A 120 -0.25 -5.33 -2.12
C ARG A 120 0.27 -6.36 -3.12
N ALA A 121 -0.44 -6.56 -4.23
CA ALA A 121 0.00 -7.50 -5.26
C ALA A 121 1.19 -6.99 -6.07
N LEU A 122 1.45 -5.69 -6.06
CA LEU A 122 2.45 -5.02 -6.89
C LEU A 122 3.69 -4.54 -6.11
N GLU A 123 3.70 -4.59 -4.77
CA GLU A 123 4.79 -4.05 -3.93
C GLU A 123 6.19 -4.52 -4.35
N ASP A 124 6.33 -5.79 -4.76
CA ASP A 124 7.63 -6.38 -5.14
C ASP A 124 7.96 -6.24 -6.63
N SER A 125 6.95 -6.16 -7.49
CA SER A 125 7.14 -6.24 -8.96
C SER A 125 7.00 -4.88 -9.66
N MET A 126 6.18 -3.99 -9.11
CA MET A 126 5.88 -2.65 -9.63
C MET A 126 5.67 -1.67 -8.46
N SER A 127 6.70 -1.47 -7.64
CA SER A 127 6.60 -0.73 -6.37
C SER A 127 6.07 0.70 -6.51
N GLU A 128 6.44 1.41 -7.58
CA GLU A 128 5.92 2.77 -7.86
C GLU A 128 4.41 2.78 -8.13
N GLU A 129 3.93 1.79 -8.89
CA GLU A 129 2.49 1.63 -9.14
C GLU A 129 1.75 1.25 -7.85
N ALA A 130 2.35 0.42 -7.00
CA ALA A 130 1.79 0.07 -5.70
C ALA A 130 1.62 1.30 -4.80
N ILE A 131 2.62 2.19 -4.78
CA ILE A 131 2.54 3.48 -4.06
C ILE A 131 1.39 4.34 -4.58
N GLN A 132 1.22 4.44 -5.89
CA GLN A 132 0.11 5.20 -6.48
C GLN A 132 -1.24 4.62 -6.05
N LEU A 133 -1.41 3.29 -6.15
CA LEU A 133 -2.64 2.62 -5.74
C LEU A 133 -2.95 2.80 -4.25
N TYR A 134 -1.95 2.72 -3.37
CA TYR A 134 -2.16 3.03 -1.94
C TYR A 134 -2.54 4.49 -1.72
N THR A 135 -1.89 5.42 -2.42
CA THR A 135 -2.18 6.85 -2.31
C THR A 135 -3.61 7.16 -2.73
N ASP A 136 -4.06 6.58 -3.85
CA ASP A 136 -5.43 6.70 -4.34
C ASP A 136 -6.43 6.07 -3.35
N ALA A 137 -6.10 4.90 -2.79
CA ALA A 137 -6.92 4.23 -1.78
C ALA A 137 -7.08 5.06 -0.50
N CYS A 138 -6.01 5.72 -0.02
CA CYS A 138 -6.08 6.68 1.08
C CYS A 138 -7.01 7.84 0.73
N THR A 139 -6.80 8.48 -0.42
CA THR A 139 -7.59 9.64 -0.86
C THR A 139 -9.09 9.34 -0.92
N ILE A 140 -9.49 8.17 -1.43
CA ILE A 140 -10.91 7.76 -1.46
C ILE A 140 -11.52 7.71 -0.04
N LEU A 141 -10.79 7.20 0.95
CA LEU A 141 -11.28 7.11 2.33
C LEU A 141 -11.27 8.47 3.03
N GLU A 142 -10.30 9.32 2.73
CA GLU A 142 -10.25 10.68 3.26
C GLU A 142 -11.41 11.54 2.73
N ASP A 143 -11.70 11.44 1.43
CA ASP A 143 -12.81 12.16 0.81
C ASP A 143 -14.18 11.68 1.35
N ASP A 144 -14.28 10.41 1.77
CA ASP A 144 -15.47 9.86 2.44
C ASP A 144 -15.54 10.16 3.96
N GLY A 145 -14.56 10.88 4.51
CA GLY A 145 -14.48 11.19 5.95
C GLY A 145 -14.23 9.97 6.84
N ARG A 146 -13.56 8.94 6.29
CA ARG A 146 -13.19 7.70 6.98
C ARG A 146 -11.67 7.58 7.11
N GLU A 147 -11.00 8.67 7.46
CA GLU A 147 -9.53 8.76 7.54
C GLU A 147 -8.91 7.63 8.40
N GLN A 148 -9.59 7.22 9.47
CA GLN A 148 -9.12 6.14 10.35
C GLN A 148 -8.89 4.82 9.59
N MET A 149 -9.69 4.54 8.56
CA MET A 149 -9.56 3.33 7.75
C MET A 149 -8.33 3.35 6.85
N ALA A 150 -7.78 4.54 6.55
CA ALA A 150 -6.60 4.69 5.72
C ALA A 150 -5.28 4.45 6.49
N PHE A 151 -5.31 4.32 7.83
CA PHE A 151 -4.08 4.27 8.63
C PHE A 151 -3.14 3.12 8.26
N ASP A 152 -3.69 1.94 7.98
CA ASP A 152 -2.87 0.78 7.59
C ASP A 152 -2.36 0.91 6.15
N LEU A 153 -3.08 1.63 5.28
CA LEU A 153 -2.64 1.95 3.93
C LEU A 153 -1.47 2.93 3.94
N TYR A 154 -1.50 3.91 4.85
CA TYR A 154 -0.38 4.81 5.10
C TYR A 154 0.89 4.04 5.46
N ARG A 155 0.81 3.15 6.45
CA ARG A 155 1.95 2.35 6.89
C ARG A 155 2.48 1.45 5.78
N ALA A 156 1.58 0.78 5.04
CA ALA A 156 1.97 -0.09 3.94
C ALA A 156 2.74 0.67 2.85
N ALA A 157 2.23 1.82 2.39
CA ALA A 157 2.94 2.64 1.40
C ALA A 157 4.26 3.20 1.92
N THR A 158 4.32 3.64 3.19
CA THR A 158 5.57 4.07 3.83
C THR A 158 6.62 2.96 3.77
N ASN A 159 6.24 1.71 4.02
CA ASN A 159 7.16 0.58 3.94
C ASN A 159 7.68 0.36 2.51
N VAL A 160 6.84 0.56 1.48
CA VAL A 160 7.27 0.53 0.08
C VAL A 160 8.23 1.69 -0.23
N TYR A 161 7.94 2.91 0.23
CA TYR A 161 8.84 4.05 0.05
C TYR A 161 10.22 3.81 0.70
N ILE A 162 10.25 3.27 1.93
CA ILE A 162 11.51 2.93 2.62
C ILE A 162 12.29 1.88 1.82
N LYS A 163 11.62 0.84 1.30
CA LYS A 163 12.25 -0.19 0.46
C LYS A 163 12.87 0.39 -0.82
N LEU A 164 12.28 1.45 -1.37
CA LEU A 164 12.79 2.18 -2.53
C LEU A 164 13.81 3.28 -2.16
N GLU A 165 14.21 3.37 -0.89
CA GLU A 165 15.13 4.39 -0.36
C GLU A 165 14.60 5.82 -0.56
N LYS A 166 13.29 5.99 -0.74
CA LYS A 166 12.61 7.28 -0.89
C LYS A 166 12.21 7.85 0.47
N TYR A 167 13.20 8.13 1.32
CA TYR A 167 12.97 8.46 2.72
C TYR A 167 12.19 9.76 2.93
N THR A 168 12.42 10.78 2.12
CA THR A 168 11.68 12.05 2.20
C THR A 168 10.19 11.86 1.92
N ASP A 169 9.85 11.02 0.93
CA ASP A 169 8.46 10.69 0.61
C ASP A 169 7.84 9.82 1.71
N ALA A 170 8.59 8.83 2.23
CA ALA A 170 8.17 7.99 3.35
C ALA A 170 7.81 8.82 4.59
N ALA A 171 8.68 9.76 4.98
CA ALA A 171 8.45 10.64 6.11
C ALA A 171 7.26 11.57 5.88
N SER A 172 7.13 12.13 4.67
CA SER A 172 5.98 12.95 4.29
C SER A 172 4.67 12.17 4.36
N PHE A 173 4.67 10.90 3.97
CA PHE A 173 3.50 10.03 4.06
C PHE A 173 3.12 9.72 5.53
N MET A 174 4.10 9.54 6.41
CA MET A 174 3.85 9.42 7.86
C MET A 174 3.32 10.72 8.48
N LEU A 175 3.76 11.89 8.00
CA LEU A 175 3.17 13.16 8.43
C LEU A 175 1.70 13.28 7.99
N ARG A 176 1.36 12.84 6.76
CA ARG A 176 -0.04 12.76 6.29
C ARG A 176 -0.89 11.82 7.16
N LEU A 177 -0.35 10.67 7.56
CA LEU A 177 -0.97 9.79 8.57
C LEU A 177 -1.20 10.51 9.89
N GLY A 178 -0.24 11.30 10.37
CA GLY A 178 -0.38 12.08 11.60
C GLY A 178 -1.54 13.08 11.52
N LEU A 179 -1.70 13.78 10.39
CA LEU A 179 -2.83 14.69 10.15
C LEU A 179 -4.17 13.96 10.06
N ALA A 180 -4.21 12.81 9.38
CA ALA A 180 -5.39 11.94 9.33
C ALA A 180 -5.78 11.45 10.74
N ALA A 181 -4.79 11.09 11.56
CA ALA A 181 -5.00 10.67 12.94
C ALA A 181 -5.53 11.78 13.86
N ASP A 182 -5.08 13.01 13.65
CA ASP A 182 -5.58 14.19 14.36
C ASP A 182 -7.09 14.40 14.14
N LYS A 183 -7.53 14.34 12.87
CA LYS A 183 -8.95 14.44 12.51
C LYS A 183 -9.83 13.39 13.19
N CYS A 184 -9.28 12.20 13.43
CA CYS A 184 -9.98 11.11 14.12
C CYS A 184 -9.85 11.16 15.65
N ASN A 185 -9.22 12.19 16.23
CA ASN A 185 -8.85 12.26 17.65
C ASN A 185 -8.01 11.05 18.12
N ALA A 186 -7.22 10.47 17.22
CA ALA A 186 -6.41 9.29 17.46
C ALA A 186 -4.97 9.69 17.87
N SER A 187 -4.83 10.40 19.00
CA SER A 187 -3.55 11.01 19.42
C SER A 187 -2.39 10.03 19.52
N ASN A 188 -2.64 8.77 19.93
CA ASN A 188 -1.58 7.75 19.98
C ASN A 188 -1.02 7.45 18.57
N SER A 189 -1.89 7.24 17.59
CA SER A 189 -1.50 7.02 16.19
C SER A 189 -0.79 8.25 15.60
N GLN A 190 -1.29 9.45 15.89
CA GLN A 190 -0.67 10.71 15.49
C GLN A 190 0.77 10.81 16.01
N CYS A 191 0.98 10.63 17.31
CA CYS A 191 2.31 10.75 17.93
C CYS A 191 3.29 9.70 17.40
N LYS A 192 2.83 8.45 17.17
CA LYS A 192 3.65 7.40 16.55
C LYS A 192 4.05 7.76 15.12
N ALA A 193 3.15 8.35 14.35
CA ALA A 193 3.43 8.77 12.99
C ALA A 193 4.50 9.88 12.94
N TYR A 194 4.41 10.88 13.83
CA TYR A 194 5.42 11.93 13.96
C TYR A 194 6.79 11.40 14.38
N LEU A 195 6.86 10.54 15.39
CA LEU A 195 8.12 9.89 15.77
C LEU A 195 8.72 9.09 14.61
N SER A 196 7.88 8.38 13.85
CA SER A 196 8.35 7.61 12.69
C SER A 196 8.93 8.51 11.60
N ALA A 197 8.30 9.64 11.28
CA ALA A 197 8.83 10.61 10.32
C ALA A 197 10.22 11.14 10.74
N ILE A 198 10.40 11.47 12.02
CA ILE A 198 11.69 11.93 12.58
C ILE A 198 12.76 10.84 12.45
N ILE A 199 12.43 9.59 12.79
CA ILE A 199 13.35 8.44 12.66
C ILE A 199 13.76 8.24 11.20
N ILE A 200 12.82 8.32 10.26
CA ILE A 200 13.10 8.16 8.83
C ILE A 200 14.08 9.24 8.34
N TYR A 201 13.90 10.52 8.75
CA TYR A 201 14.85 11.57 8.39
C TYR A 201 16.24 11.38 9.01
N LEU A 202 16.31 10.89 10.26
CA LEU A 202 17.59 10.57 10.89
C LEU A 202 18.30 9.42 10.19
N TYR A 203 17.56 8.39 9.78
CA TYR A 203 18.07 7.28 9.00
C TYR A 203 18.59 7.73 7.63
N ALA A 204 17.91 8.69 6.99
CA ALA A 204 18.36 9.30 5.75
C ALA A 204 19.59 10.24 5.92
N HIS A 205 20.18 10.30 7.12
CA HIS A 205 21.25 11.22 7.51
C HIS A 205 20.92 12.72 7.32
N ASP A 206 19.63 13.07 7.20
CA ASP A 206 19.18 14.45 7.09
C ASP A 206 18.79 14.98 8.47
N PHE A 207 19.81 15.18 9.32
CA PHE A 207 19.62 15.67 10.68
C PHE A 207 18.89 17.02 10.72
N LYS A 208 19.17 17.90 9.76
CA LYS A 208 18.53 19.21 9.68
C LYS A 208 17.03 19.07 9.46
N GLN A 209 16.62 18.23 8.50
CA GLN A 209 15.21 17.98 8.23
C GLN A 209 14.53 17.23 9.39
N ALA A 210 15.22 16.29 10.04
CA ALA A 210 14.72 15.62 11.25
C ALA A 210 14.44 16.61 12.38
N GLN A 211 15.35 17.55 12.63
CA GLN A 211 15.18 18.57 13.66
C GLN A 211 14.07 19.57 13.31
N GLN A 212 13.96 19.95 12.03
CA GLN A 212 12.85 20.77 11.56
C GLN A 212 11.50 20.06 11.76
N CYS A 213 11.40 18.80 11.34
CA CYS A 213 10.21 17.97 11.52
C CYS A 213 9.83 17.86 13.00
N TYR A 214 10.79 17.63 13.89
CA TYR A 214 10.56 17.62 15.34
C TYR A 214 10.02 18.95 15.86
N ASN A 215 10.61 20.08 15.45
CA ASN A 215 10.18 21.42 15.90
C ASN A 215 8.75 21.74 15.46
N ASP A 216 8.36 21.33 14.25
CA ASP A 216 7.01 21.47 13.73
C ASP A 216 6.03 20.58 14.52
N CYS A 217 6.39 19.32 14.79
CA CYS A 217 5.59 18.41 15.61
C CYS A 217 5.46 18.89 17.07
N TYR A 218 6.48 19.58 17.60
CA TYR A 218 6.47 20.13 18.96
C TYR A 218 5.44 21.25 19.16
N GLN A 219 4.87 21.80 18.07
CA GLN A 219 3.75 22.75 18.16
C GLN A 219 2.42 22.08 18.54
N ILE A 220 2.36 20.74 18.54
CA ILE A 220 1.14 19.96 18.81
C ILE A 220 1.12 19.51 20.27
N ASP A 221 0.15 19.97 21.06
CA ASP A 221 0.05 19.68 22.51
C ASP A 221 0.01 18.17 22.80
N ALA A 222 -0.72 17.40 21.98
CA ALA A 222 -0.78 15.95 22.08
C ALA A 222 0.60 15.29 21.96
N PHE A 223 1.43 15.78 21.03
CA PHE A 223 2.79 15.28 20.84
C PHE A 223 3.68 15.69 22.02
N VAL A 224 3.64 16.95 22.47
CA VAL A 224 4.46 17.45 23.59
C VAL A 224 4.31 16.58 24.84
N ARG A 225 3.10 16.14 25.15
CA ARG A 225 2.79 15.33 26.35
C ARG A 225 3.11 13.83 26.18
N SER A 226 3.44 13.39 24.97
CA SER A 226 3.59 11.98 24.62
C SER A 226 4.96 11.40 25.00
N ASP A 227 5.02 10.07 25.17
CA ASP A 227 6.28 9.35 25.28
C ASP A 227 7.08 9.38 23.96
N GLN A 228 6.39 9.54 22.82
CA GLN A 228 7.01 9.68 21.51
C GLN A 228 7.86 10.94 21.40
N ASN A 229 7.40 12.07 21.95
CA ASN A 229 8.21 13.29 22.04
C ASN A 229 9.45 13.10 22.91
N ARG A 230 9.28 12.50 24.10
CA ARG A 230 10.43 12.20 24.98
C ARG A 230 11.46 11.31 24.28
N CYS A 231 10.99 10.32 23.53
CA CYS A 231 11.83 9.45 22.72
C CYS A 231 12.54 10.21 21.59
N ALA A 232 11.80 11.00 20.81
CA ALA A 232 12.34 11.80 19.70
C ALA A 232 13.43 12.78 20.17
N SER A 233 13.16 13.52 21.25
CA SER A 233 14.10 14.49 21.82
C SER A 233 15.41 13.83 22.27
N LYS A 234 15.32 12.69 22.97
CA LYS A 234 16.51 11.93 23.39
C LYS A 234 17.27 11.36 22.20
N LEU A 235 16.56 10.84 21.20
CA LEU A 235 17.17 10.26 20.01
C LEU A 235 17.92 11.31 19.19
N LEU A 236 17.34 12.50 19.01
CA LEU A 236 17.99 13.62 18.33
C LEU A 236 19.26 14.08 19.05
N ALA A 237 19.20 14.21 20.38
CA ALA A 237 20.37 14.58 21.19
C ALA A 237 21.47 13.52 21.09
N ALA A 238 21.12 12.25 21.31
CA ALA A 238 22.07 11.14 21.23
C ALA A 238 22.69 10.99 19.84
N TYR A 239 21.92 11.19 18.76
CA TYR A 239 22.44 11.20 17.39
C TYR A 239 23.42 12.35 17.16
N SER A 240 23.09 13.56 17.61
CA SER A 240 23.96 14.74 17.48
C SER A 240 25.27 14.60 18.27
N ASP A 241 25.19 14.06 19.49
CA ASP A 241 26.35 13.88 20.37
C ASP A 241 27.14 12.61 20.01
N GLY A 242 26.59 11.76 19.16
CA GLY A 242 27.14 10.45 18.84
C GLY A 242 27.14 9.50 20.04
N ASP A 243 26.19 9.64 20.96
CA ASP A 243 26.03 8.78 22.14
C ASP A 243 25.39 7.44 21.74
N VAL A 244 26.26 6.52 21.31
CA VAL A 244 25.90 5.17 20.87
C VAL A 244 25.14 4.37 21.94
N GLU A 245 25.51 4.51 23.21
CA GLU A 245 24.89 3.75 24.31
C GLU A 245 23.48 4.26 24.64
N GLU A 246 23.24 5.58 24.51
CA GLU A 246 21.89 6.12 24.61
C GLU A 246 21.03 5.72 23.41
N ILE A 247 21.55 5.75 22.16
CA ILE A 247 20.81 5.28 20.98
C ILE A 247 20.39 3.81 21.16
N LYS A 248 21.30 2.95 21.63
CA LYS A 248 21.01 1.55 21.94
C LYS A 248 19.90 1.38 22.97
N ARG A 249 19.94 2.16 24.05
CA ARG A 249 18.91 2.13 25.10
C ARG A 249 17.55 2.60 24.55
N ILE A 250 17.53 3.60 23.69
CA ILE A 250 16.31 4.09 23.03
C ILE A 250 15.74 3.03 22.09
N ALA A 251 16.58 2.38 21.27
CA ALA A 251 16.16 1.33 20.34
C ALA A 251 15.43 0.17 21.04
N GLN A 252 15.84 -0.14 22.27
CA GLN A 252 15.24 -1.21 23.10
C GLN A 252 13.97 -0.75 23.86
N SER A 253 13.57 0.51 23.76
CA SER A 253 12.41 1.02 24.47
C SER A 253 11.10 0.52 23.87
N SER A 254 10.07 0.40 24.71
CA SER A 254 8.72 0.06 24.26
C SER A 254 8.14 1.11 23.30
N THR A 255 8.63 2.36 23.36
CA THR A 255 8.20 3.43 22.44
C THR A 255 8.61 3.12 21.00
N ILE A 256 9.81 2.57 20.79
CA ILE A 256 10.31 2.14 19.47
C ILE A 256 9.67 0.82 19.05
N SER A 257 9.59 -0.18 19.93
CA SER A 257 9.04 -1.50 19.57
C SER A 257 7.54 -1.49 19.26
N ASN A 258 6.82 -0.43 19.66
CA ASN A 258 5.40 -0.23 19.37
C ASN A 258 5.13 0.55 18.08
N LEU A 259 6.18 0.92 17.33
CA LEU A 259 6.06 1.48 15.97
C LEU A 259 5.85 0.36 14.93
N ASP A 260 5.73 0.74 13.66
CA ASP A 260 5.78 -0.23 12.57
C ASP A 260 7.17 -0.90 12.53
N HIS A 261 7.20 -2.21 12.31
CA HIS A 261 8.43 -3.01 12.38
C HIS A 261 9.54 -2.44 11.49
N VAL A 262 9.21 -1.99 10.28
CA VAL A 262 10.20 -1.44 9.35
C VAL A 262 10.84 -0.18 9.93
N VAL A 263 10.06 0.70 10.56
CA VAL A 263 10.57 1.92 11.20
C VAL A 263 11.37 1.60 12.47
N SER A 264 10.92 0.63 13.26
CA SER A 264 11.66 0.16 14.43
C SER A 264 13.05 -0.36 14.03
N ASP A 265 13.15 -1.10 12.93
CA ASP A 265 14.42 -1.62 12.40
C ASP A 265 15.39 -0.50 12.01
N LEU A 266 14.90 0.61 11.44
CA LEU A 266 15.75 1.75 11.08
C LEU A 266 16.55 2.29 12.28
N VAL A 267 15.96 2.30 13.48
CA VAL A 267 16.65 2.76 14.70
C VAL A 267 17.84 1.85 15.05
N TYR A 268 17.71 0.54 14.82
CA TYR A 268 18.82 -0.40 15.02
C TYR A 268 19.92 -0.23 13.97
N VAL A 269 19.57 0.16 12.73
CA VAL A 269 20.56 0.47 11.70
C VAL A 269 21.32 1.75 12.04
N ILE A 270 20.61 2.81 12.47
CA ILE A 270 21.24 4.06 12.96
C ILE A 270 22.26 3.75 14.06
N PHE A 271 21.92 2.87 15.01
CA PHE A 271 22.86 2.43 16.04
C PHE A 271 24.15 1.83 15.44
N GLY A 272 24.02 0.94 14.45
CA GLY A 272 25.16 0.32 13.76
C GLY A 272 26.03 1.33 13.01
N GLU A 273 25.44 2.27 12.30
CA GLU A 273 26.17 3.27 11.52
C GLU A 273 26.96 4.23 12.42
N VAL A 274 26.40 4.65 13.55
CA VAL A 274 27.11 5.49 14.52
C VAL A 274 28.26 4.70 15.17
N THR A 275 28.09 3.40 15.44
CA THR A 275 29.22 2.56 15.90
C THR A 275 30.36 2.50 14.89
N ASP A 276 30.05 2.31 13.60
CA ASP A 276 31.06 2.21 12.55
C ASP A 276 31.78 3.55 12.34
N LEU A 277 31.07 4.67 12.31
CA LEU A 277 31.67 6.01 12.24
C LEU A 277 32.61 6.29 13.42
N TYR A 278 32.20 5.90 14.63
CA TYR A 278 33.06 6.00 15.82
C TYR A 278 34.31 5.14 15.69
N PHE A 279 34.17 3.90 15.21
CA PHE A 279 35.30 2.98 15.02
C PHE A 279 36.30 3.52 13.98
N TYR A 280 35.82 4.04 12.85
CA TYR A 280 36.66 4.67 11.84
C TYR A 280 37.38 5.92 12.36
N THR A 281 36.69 6.73 13.15
CA THR A 281 37.26 7.96 13.73
C THR A 281 38.34 7.64 14.78
N LEU A 282 38.09 6.65 15.64
CA LEU A 282 39.08 6.16 16.63
C LEU A 282 40.32 5.54 15.97
N ILE A 283 40.16 4.76 14.90
CA ILE A 283 41.29 4.20 14.12
C ILE A 283 42.10 5.32 13.45
N LYS A 284 41.46 6.38 12.98
CA LYS A 284 42.14 7.52 12.33
C LYS A 284 42.94 8.34 13.35
N ILE A 285 42.35 8.64 14.51
CA ILE A 285 43.02 9.34 15.62
C ILE A 285 44.21 8.52 16.15
N THR A 286 44.05 7.20 16.32
CA THR A 286 45.17 6.33 16.72
C THR A 286 46.25 6.20 15.64
N ARG A 287 45.94 6.28 14.34
CA ARG A 287 46.97 6.30 13.29
C ARG A 287 47.72 7.63 13.19
N GLU A 288 47.06 8.75 13.49
CA GLU A 288 47.70 10.08 13.53
C GLU A 288 48.51 10.31 14.81
N SER A 289 48.13 9.69 15.93
CA SER A 289 48.88 9.78 17.20
C SER A 289 50.19 8.97 17.23
N TYR A 290 50.43 8.13 16.22
CA TYR A 290 51.64 7.29 16.08
C TYR A 290 52.52 7.71 14.88
N ARG A 291 52.29 8.89 14.31
CA ARG A 291 53.18 9.56 13.35
C ARG A 291 53.78 10.81 13.96
#